data_AF-A0A7S2E8H7-F1
#
_entry.id   AF-A0A7S2E8H7-F1
#
_cell.length_a   1.000
_cell.length_b   1.000
_cell.length_c   1.000
_cell.angle_alpha   90.00
_cell.angle_beta   90.00
_cell.angle_gamma   90.00
#
_symmetry.space_group_name_H-M   'P 1'
#
loop_
_entity.id
_entity.type
_entity.pdbx_description
1 polymer ?
#
loop_
_entity_poly.entity_id
_entity_poly.type
_entity_poly.pdbx_seq_one_letter_code
_entity_poly.pdbx_strand_id
1 'polypeptide(L)'
;GGAIDLAKATAVAVSGTEGGADLVLAPATLGAAMAAASPAALVLSTEEEALLPPGIAAPGGGWAFHPPASVTVVLDADAIVVPSRRPDRGGGSNRGASVPTIADAAMASLAIAVDAADAMVRDGDEVTNTLVQNTVSNALEALRYLDGTVEDDDGKKHAKSHAVSAVVHAGQLLRSGIGTGGGRRSVPLGLASALLPRHFPHGHALNFFASLLPGMCVALSGRAANARAVEGVASTITGGGSISNLVEWAERASCGAGIPTLASLAEGTPDVPSMMGNFDANAALLNCEDADYEFVEEVLHRSLSR
;
A
#
# COMPACT_ATOMS: atom_id res chain seq x y z
N GLY A 1 4.20 10.08 4.88
CA GLY A 1 4.13 9.94 3.42
C GLY A 1 4.75 11.16 2.80
N GLY A 2 3.94 12.15 2.42
CA GLY A 2 4.36 13.27 1.58
C GLY A 2 5.70 13.95 1.91
N ALA A 3 6.00 14.24 3.18
CA ALA A 3 7.30 14.83 3.55
C ALA A 3 8.50 13.91 3.24
N ILE A 4 8.34 12.59 3.42
CA ILE A 4 9.34 11.59 3.05
C ILE A 4 9.49 11.52 1.53
N ASP A 5 8.37 11.49 0.80
CA ASP A 5 8.40 11.44 -0.66
C ASP A 5 9.05 12.70 -1.26
N LEU A 6 8.75 13.88 -0.70
CA LEU A 6 9.38 15.14 -1.07
C LEU A 6 10.88 15.15 -0.76
N ALA A 7 11.29 14.63 0.41
CA ALA A 7 12.70 14.51 0.75
C ALA A 7 13.44 13.60 -0.23
N LYS A 8 12.85 12.46 -0.61
CA LYS A 8 13.39 11.57 -1.65
C LYS A 8 13.46 12.24 -3.01
N ALA A 9 12.40 12.92 -3.44
CA ALA A 9 12.38 13.64 -4.70
C ALA A 9 13.44 14.74 -4.77
N THR A 10 13.64 15.46 -3.65
CA THR A 10 14.68 16.48 -3.54
C THR A 10 16.07 15.85 -3.61
N ALA A 11 16.31 14.74 -2.91
CA ALA A 11 17.60 14.04 -2.95
C ALA A 11 17.94 13.51 -4.35
N VAL A 12 16.95 13.02 -5.09
CA VAL A 12 17.09 12.61 -6.50
C VAL A 12 17.48 13.81 -7.37
N ALA A 13 16.80 14.95 -7.21
CA ALA A 13 17.10 16.16 -7.97
C ALA A 13 18.51 16.71 -7.71
N VAL A 14 18.99 16.63 -6.45
CA VAL A 14 20.33 17.10 -6.07
C VAL A 14 21.43 16.13 -6.52
N SER A 15 21.17 14.82 -6.50
CA SER A 15 22.16 13.79 -6.88
C SER A 15 22.53 13.80 -8.37
N GLY A 16 21.78 14.51 -9.22
CA GLY A 16 22.16 14.80 -10.60
C GLY A 16 23.32 15.80 -10.73
N THR A 17 23.74 16.43 -9.64
CA THR A 17 24.94 17.28 -9.57
C THR A 17 26.05 16.51 -8.85
N GLU A 18 27.29 16.57 -9.36
CA GLU A 18 28.41 15.72 -8.95
C GLU A 18 28.55 15.58 -7.42
N GLY A 19 28.34 14.36 -6.90
CA GLY A 19 28.37 14.04 -5.47
C GLY A 19 26.98 13.63 -4.96
N GLY A 20 26.61 12.36 -5.15
CA GLY A 20 25.34 11.82 -4.69
C GLY A 20 25.10 12.11 -3.21
N ALA A 21 23.90 12.58 -2.87
CA ALA A 21 23.56 12.93 -1.50
C ALA A 21 23.11 11.69 -0.72
N ASP A 22 23.71 11.46 0.44
CA ASP A 22 23.21 10.48 1.41
C ASP A 22 21.92 11.02 2.04
N LEU A 23 20.84 10.25 1.94
CA LEU A 23 19.54 10.63 2.50
C LEU A 23 19.24 9.84 3.76
N VAL A 24 19.07 10.54 4.89
CA VAL A 24 18.63 9.94 6.17
C VAL A 24 17.16 10.28 6.40
N LEU A 25 16.34 9.24 6.60
CA LEU A 25 14.90 9.37 6.82
C LEU A 25 14.54 8.86 8.22
N ALA A 26 13.82 9.69 9.00
CA ALA A 26 13.32 9.35 10.33
C ALA A 26 11.78 9.42 10.34
N PRO A 27 11.07 8.37 9.93
CA PRO A 27 9.62 8.39 9.84
C PRO A 27 8.96 8.38 11.22
N ALA A 28 8.02 9.30 11.44
CA ALA A 28 7.27 9.41 12.70
C ALA A 28 5.88 8.74 12.66
N THR A 29 5.47 8.16 11.53
CA THR A 29 4.16 7.51 11.35
C THR A 29 4.29 6.24 10.51
N LEU A 30 3.31 5.32 10.60
CA LEU A 30 3.32 4.08 9.81
C LEU A 30 3.33 4.34 8.30
N GLY A 31 2.55 5.32 7.83
CA GLY A 31 2.56 5.72 6.42
C GLY A 31 3.89 6.35 6.00
N ALA A 32 4.57 7.06 6.90
CA ALA A 32 5.92 7.55 6.64
C ALA A 32 6.96 6.42 6.63
N ALA A 33 6.83 5.40 7.49
CA ALA A 33 7.73 4.25 7.52
C ALA A 33 7.61 3.42 6.24
N MET A 34 6.38 3.16 5.78
CA MET A 34 6.13 2.53 4.48
C MET A 34 6.72 3.35 3.32
N ALA A 35 6.44 4.66 3.28
CA ALA A 35 6.98 5.55 2.25
C ALA A 35 8.52 5.59 2.28
N ALA A 36 9.14 5.59 3.48
CA ALA A 36 10.60 5.60 3.63
C ALA A 36 11.23 4.30 3.12
N ALA A 37 10.62 3.15 3.42
CA ALA A 37 11.08 1.84 2.98
C ALA A 37 10.83 1.58 1.48
N SER A 38 9.88 2.29 0.86
CA SER A 38 9.59 2.13 -0.56
C SER A 38 10.73 2.60 -1.45
N PRO A 39 11.06 1.89 -2.54
CA PRO A 39 12.00 2.41 -3.54
C PRO A 39 11.39 3.58 -4.33
N ALA A 40 10.07 3.74 -4.32
CA ALA A 40 9.38 4.82 -4.99
C ALA A 40 9.47 6.13 -4.20
N ALA A 41 9.46 7.24 -4.94
CA ALA A 41 9.14 8.57 -4.42
C ALA A 41 7.97 9.10 -5.25
N LEU A 42 6.92 9.59 -4.60
CA LEU A 42 5.73 10.10 -5.28
C LEU A 42 5.45 11.56 -4.90
N VAL A 43 5.32 12.42 -5.90
CA VAL A 43 5.03 13.85 -5.74
C VAL A 43 3.67 14.16 -6.35
N LEU A 44 2.88 15.01 -5.69
CA LEU A 44 1.61 15.45 -6.22
C LEU A 44 1.83 16.34 -7.46
N SER A 45 1.37 15.88 -8.62
CA SER A 45 1.19 16.70 -9.80
C SER A 45 -0.13 17.43 -9.68
N THR A 46 -0.08 18.77 -9.66
CA THR A 46 -1.29 19.60 -9.59
C THR A 46 -2.02 19.66 -10.93
N GLU A 47 -1.33 19.43 -12.04
CA GLU A 47 -1.92 19.41 -13.38
C GLU A 47 -2.69 18.11 -13.60
N GLU A 48 -2.09 16.99 -13.23
CA GLU A 48 -2.68 15.65 -13.40
C GLU A 48 -3.53 15.21 -12.22
N GLU A 49 -3.57 16.02 -11.15
CA GLU A 49 -4.19 15.71 -9.85
C GLU A 49 -3.89 14.27 -9.40
N ALA A 50 -2.64 13.85 -9.58
CA ALA A 50 -2.19 12.49 -9.38
C ALA A 50 -0.81 12.47 -8.70
N LEU A 51 -0.52 11.39 -7.99
CA LEU A 51 0.82 11.18 -7.42
C LEU A 51 1.72 10.56 -8.51
N LEU A 52 2.73 11.32 -8.93
CA LEU A 52 3.66 10.91 -9.98
C LEU A 52 5.09 10.86 -9.43
N PRO A 53 5.94 9.95 -9.88
CA PRO A 53 7.34 9.99 -9.53
C PRO A 53 8.04 11.24 -10.07
N PRO A 54 9.11 11.70 -9.38
CA PRO A 54 9.84 12.89 -9.80
C PRO A 54 10.50 12.66 -11.17
N GLY A 55 10.38 13.67 -12.05
CA GLY A 55 10.95 13.64 -13.41
C GLY A 55 9.94 13.41 -14.53
N ILE A 56 8.78 12.80 -14.24
CA ILE A 56 7.68 12.66 -15.22
C ILE A 56 6.79 13.91 -15.26
N ALA A 57 6.67 14.62 -14.14
CA ALA A 57 5.82 15.80 -14.00
C ALA A 57 6.36 17.08 -14.68
N ALA A 58 7.47 17.02 -15.43
CA ALA A 58 8.04 18.18 -16.11
C ALA A 58 7.87 18.06 -17.64
N PRO A 59 7.04 18.91 -18.29
CA PRO A 59 6.91 18.89 -19.75
C PRO A 59 8.25 19.31 -20.39
N GLY A 60 8.90 18.36 -21.09
CA GLY A 60 10.06 18.62 -21.94
C GLY A 60 11.43 18.18 -21.42
N GLY A 61 11.54 17.51 -20.27
CA GLY A 61 12.83 17.07 -19.72
C GLY A 61 12.92 15.56 -19.55
N GLY A 62 13.82 14.90 -20.29
CA GLY A 62 14.21 13.51 -20.07
C GLY A 62 15.06 13.35 -18.79
N TRP A 63 14.45 13.61 -17.63
CA TRP A 63 15.09 13.36 -16.34
C TRP A 63 15.11 11.86 -16.11
N ALA A 64 16.26 11.23 -16.33
CA ALA A 64 16.49 9.88 -15.86
C ALA A 64 16.41 9.89 -14.34
N PHE A 65 15.48 9.11 -13.79
CA PHE A 65 15.39 8.92 -12.34
C PHE A 65 16.65 8.18 -11.88
N HIS A 66 17.54 8.90 -11.22
CA HIS A 66 18.67 8.30 -10.52
C HIS A 66 18.30 8.20 -9.04
N PRO A 67 18.11 6.99 -8.49
CA PRO A 67 17.91 6.85 -7.06
C PRO A 67 19.11 7.47 -6.32
N PRO A 68 18.90 8.06 -5.13
CA PRO A 68 20.00 8.59 -4.32
C PRO A 68 21.04 7.48 -4.05
N ALA A 69 22.31 7.88 -3.90
CA ALA A 69 23.44 6.95 -3.76
C ALA A 69 23.26 5.99 -2.57
N SER A 70 22.69 6.49 -1.46
CA SER A 70 22.23 5.68 -0.36
C SER A 70 21.01 6.32 0.32
N VAL A 71 20.09 5.48 0.80
CA VAL A 71 19.00 5.89 1.69
C VAL A 71 19.13 5.11 2.99
N THR A 72 19.35 5.84 4.08
CA THR A 72 19.34 5.27 5.43
C THR A 72 18.00 5.60 6.09
N VAL A 73 17.25 4.58 6.49
CA VAL A 73 16.02 4.77 7.26
C VAL A 73 16.31 4.47 8.73
N VAL A 74 16.20 5.48 9.58
CA VAL A 74 16.33 5.34 11.03
C VAL A 74 14.94 5.07 11.60
N LEU A 75 14.68 3.79 11.89
CA LEU A 75 13.42 3.35 12.48
C LEU A 75 13.57 3.26 14.00
N ASP A 76 12.83 4.10 14.70
CA ASP A 76 12.58 3.95 16.13
C ASP A 76 11.10 3.59 16.32
N ALA A 77 10.85 2.31 16.64
CA ALA A 77 9.50 1.80 16.83
C ALA A 77 8.77 2.52 17.97
N ASP A 78 9.49 3.02 18.98
CA ASP A 78 8.90 3.76 20.09
C ASP A 78 8.50 5.19 19.65
N ALA A 79 9.26 5.80 18.74
CA ALA A 79 8.98 7.12 18.18
C ALA A 79 7.84 7.14 17.14
N ILE A 80 7.53 6.02 16.49
CA ILE A 80 6.45 5.96 15.49
C ILE A 80 5.09 6.12 16.21
N VAL A 81 4.33 7.13 15.84
CA VAL A 81 2.99 7.36 16.37
C VAL A 81 2.02 6.36 15.73
N VAL A 82 1.40 5.54 16.57
CA VAL A 82 0.43 4.53 16.15
C VAL A 82 -0.80 4.57 17.06
N PRO A 83 -1.95 5.05 16.57
CA PRO A 83 -3.22 4.88 17.27
C PRO A 83 -3.56 3.39 17.42
N SER A 84 -3.77 2.96 18.66
CA SER A 84 -4.03 1.56 18.99
C SER A 84 -5.43 1.11 18.57
N ARG A 85 -6.42 2.02 18.63
CA ARG A 85 -7.82 1.78 18.25
C ARG A 85 -8.43 3.02 17.62
N ARG A 86 -9.42 2.83 16.74
CA ARG A 86 -10.30 3.93 16.34
C ARG A 86 -11.08 4.38 17.57
N PRO A 87 -11.22 5.70 17.82
CA PRO A 87 -12.15 6.17 18.84
C PRO A 87 -13.53 5.60 18.51
N ASP A 88 -14.22 5.05 19.50
CA ASP A 88 -15.55 4.48 19.34
C ASP A 88 -16.43 5.46 18.55
N ARG A 89 -17.16 4.93 17.56
CA ARG A 89 -18.14 5.66 16.75
C ARG A 89 -19.33 6.08 17.62
N GLY A 90 -19.11 6.98 18.57
CA GLY A 90 -20.16 7.80 19.17
C GLY A 90 -20.72 8.69 18.07
N GLY A 91 -21.99 8.48 17.73
CA GLY A 91 -22.66 9.05 16.55
C GLY A 91 -22.39 10.53 16.35
N GLY A 92 -21.70 10.84 15.25
CA GLY A 92 -21.43 12.20 14.81
C GLY A 92 -20.54 12.16 13.58
N SER A 93 -21.05 12.66 12.46
CA SER A 93 -20.46 12.61 11.12
C SER A 93 -19.20 13.49 10.98
N ASN A 94 -18.19 13.31 11.83
CA ASN A 94 -16.90 13.94 11.57
C ASN A 94 -16.14 13.07 10.57
N ARG A 95 -16.34 13.40 9.30
CA ARG A 95 -15.49 13.05 8.14
C ARG A 95 -14.06 13.62 8.32
N GLY A 96 -13.45 13.39 9.48
CA GLY A 96 -12.04 13.67 9.72
C GLY A 96 -11.22 12.56 9.10
N ALA A 97 -10.10 12.93 8.47
CA ALA A 97 -9.09 12.00 7.97
C ALA A 97 -8.79 10.95 9.05
N SER A 98 -9.28 9.73 8.84
CA SER A 98 -9.13 8.67 9.84
C SER A 98 -7.65 8.36 9.99
N VAL A 99 -7.10 8.63 11.18
CA VAL A 99 -5.70 8.33 11.47
C VAL A 99 -5.53 6.80 11.38
N PRO A 100 -4.61 6.28 10.54
CA PRO A 100 -4.41 4.85 10.39
C PRO A 100 -4.05 4.19 11.71
N THR A 101 -4.68 3.07 12.00
CA THR A 101 -4.42 2.23 13.17
C THR A 101 -3.43 1.10 12.85
N ILE A 102 -3.05 0.32 13.87
CA ILE A 102 -2.31 -0.95 13.72
C ILE A 102 -3.03 -1.86 12.72
N ALA A 103 -4.36 -1.95 12.80
CA ALA A 103 -5.14 -2.82 11.94
C ALA A 103 -5.16 -2.33 10.49
N ASP A 104 -5.32 -1.01 10.27
CA ASP A 104 -5.24 -0.42 8.91
C ASP A 104 -3.85 -0.73 8.29
N ALA A 105 -2.78 -0.59 9.07
CA ALA A 105 -1.42 -0.90 8.62
C ALA A 105 -1.19 -2.39 8.31
N ALA A 106 -1.67 -3.30 9.16
CA ALA A 106 -1.55 -4.74 8.92
C ALA A 106 -2.33 -5.16 7.68
N MET A 107 -3.58 -4.69 7.52
CA MET A 107 -4.43 -5.00 6.36
C MET A 107 -3.88 -4.39 5.07
N ALA A 108 -3.36 -3.16 5.11
CA ALA A 108 -2.65 -2.56 3.98
C ALA A 108 -1.44 -3.38 3.56
N SER A 109 -0.66 -3.86 4.54
CA SER A 109 0.54 -4.67 4.29
C SER A 109 0.18 -6.01 3.64
N LEU A 110 -0.92 -6.63 4.07
CA LEU A 110 -1.44 -7.85 3.44
C LEU A 110 -1.93 -7.61 2.01
N ALA A 111 -2.62 -6.49 1.72
CA ALA A 111 -2.99 -6.13 0.35
C ALA A 111 -1.76 -6.05 -0.56
N ILE A 112 -0.70 -5.40 -0.11
CA ILE A 112 0.55 -5.27 -0.87
C ILE A 112 1.25 -6.63 -1.02
N ALA A 113 1.29 -7.46 0.04
CA ALA A 113 1.90 -8.79 -0.02
C ALA A 113 1.16 -9.72 -1.00
N VAL A 114 -0.16 -9.65 -1.04
CA VAL A 114 -1.00 -10.41 -1.96
C VAL A 114 -0.78 -9.98 -3.42
N ASP A 115 -0.71 -8.66 -3.68
CA ASP A 115 -0.36 -8.14 -5.03
C ASP A 115 1.04 -8.58 -5.46
N ALA A 116 2.02 -8.48 -4.56
CA ALA A 116 3.39 -8.91 -4.84
C ALA A 116 3.46 -10.41 -5.13
N ALA A 117 2.75 -11.25 -4.36
CA ALA A 117 2.67 -12.69 -4.60
C ALA A 117 2.02 -13.03 -5.95
N ASP A 118 1.00 -12.29 -6.36
CA ASP A 118 0.39 -12.43 -7.70
C ASP A 118 1.40 -12.06 -8.81
N ALA A 119 2.14 -10.98 -8.63
CA ALA A 119 3.17 -10.56 -9.59
C ALA A 119 4.33 -11.56 -9.70
N MET A 120 4.70 -12.22 -8.59
CA MET A 120 5.80 -13.20 -8.54
C MET A 120 5.60 -14.43 -9.44
N VAL A 121 4.37 -14.74 -9.85
CA VAL A 121 4.09 -15.84 -10.80
C VAL A 121 4.88 -15.68 -12.11
N ARG A 122 5.31 -14.45 -12.43
CA ARG A 122 6.06 -14.13 -13.64
C ARG A 122 7.58 -14.16 -13.46
N ASP A 123 8.09 -13.77 -12.28
CA ASP A 123 9.51 -13.41 -12.10
C ASP A 123 10.30 -14.25 -11.08
N GLY A 124 9.65 -15.06 -10.23
CA GLY A 124 10.31 -16.11 -9.43
C GLY A 124 11.41 -15.66 -8.44
N ASP A 125 11.38 -14.42 -7.94
CA ASP A 125 12.41 -13.87 -7.05
C ASP A 125 12.30 -14.35 -5.58
N GLU A 126 13.34 -15.02 -5.07
CA GLU A 126 13.43 -15.53 -3.69
C GLU A 126 13.45 -14.41 -2.64
N VAL A 127 14.04 -13.25 -2.97
CA VAL A 127 14.08 -12.09 -2.07
C VAL A 127 12.67 -11.53 -1.88
N THR A 128 11.94 -11.33 -2.99
CA THR A 128 10.53 -10.93 -2.94
C THR A 128 9.68 -11.95 -2.19
N ASN A 129 9.91 -13.26 -2.34
CA ASN A 129 9.18 -14.28 -1.57
C ASN A 129 9.40 -14.13 -0.06
N THR A 130 10.65 -13.93 0.36
CA THR A 130 10.99 -13.76 1.78
C THR A 130 10.34 -12.48 2.34
N LEU A 131 10.35 -11.39 1.57
CA LEU A 131 9.67 -10.16 1.94
C LEU A 131 8.14 -10.34 2.06
N VAL A 132 7.51 -11.08 1.14
CA VAL A 132 6.09 -11.43 1.20
C VAL A 132 5.78 -12.21 2.48
N GLN A 133 6.54 -13.27 2.78
CA GLN A 133 6.31 -14.09 3.98
C GLN A 133 6.54 -13.28 5.26
N ASN A 134 7.59 -12.46 5.31
CA ASN A 134 7.85 -11.57 6.45
C ASN A 134 6.75 -10.53 6.64
N THR A 135 6.21 -9.99 5.54
CA THR A 135 5.09 -9.05 5.57
C THR A 135 3.83 -9.72 6.13
N VAL A 136 3.49 -10.90 5.61
CA VAL A 136 2.31 -11.67 6.03
C VAL A 136 2.42 -12.08 7.49
N SER A 137 3.54 -12.66 7.90
CA SER A 137 3.76 -13.11 9.28
C SER A 137 3.62 -11.95 10.28
N ASN A 138 4.30 -10.82 10.03
CA ASN A 138 4.20 -9.67 10.92
C ASN A 138 2.81 -9.04 10.93
N ALA A 139 2.12 -8.96 9.78
CA ALA A 139 0.76 -8.44 9.74
C ALA A 139 -0.23 -9.32 10.53
N LEU A 140 -0.12 -10.65 10.40
CA LEU A 140 -0.96 -11.58 11.14
C LEU A 140 -0.69 -11.54 12.65
N GLU A 141 0.58 -11.46 13.07
CA GLU A 141 0.90 -11.29 14.49
C GLU A 141 0.35 -9.98 15.04
N ALA A 142 0.48 -8.88 14.30
CA ALA A 142 -0.11 -7.60 14.70
C ALA A 142 -1.64 -7.69 14.89
N LEU A 143 -2.34 -8.38 13.98
CA LEU A 143 -3.79 -8.61 14.09
C LEU A 143 -4.15 -9.55 15.25
N ARG A 144 -3.36 -10.60 15.50
CA ARG A 144 -3.56 -11.52 16.63
C ARG A 144 -3.46 -10.82 17.98
N TYR A 145 -2.48 -9.93 18.15
CA TYR A 145 -2.37 -9.13 19.37
C TYR A 145 -3.52 -8.12 19.54
N LEU A 146 -4.18 -7.70 18.46
CA LEU A 146 -5.36 -6.84 18.53
C LEU A 146 -6.65 -7.61 18.86
N ASP A 147 -6.78 -8.85 18.36
CA ASP A 147 -7.92 -9.74 18.60
C ASP A 147 -7.83 -10.42 19.97
N GLY A 148 -6.60 -10.64 20.45
CA GLY A 148 -6.32 -11.14 21.79
C GLY A 148 -6.76 -10.14 22.87
N THR A 149 -7.43 -10.65 23.89
CA THR A 149 -7.82 -9.96 25.13
C THR A 149 -6.65 -9.44 25.98
N VAL A 150 -5.45 -9.31 25.40
CA VAL A 150 -4.25 -8.82 26.07
C VAL A 150 -4.35 -7.29 26.11
N GLU A 151 -5.13 -6.78 27.06
CA GLU A 151 -5.17 -5.34 27.37
C GLU A 151 -3.87 -4.84 28.02
N ASP A 152 -2.95 -5.76 28.33
CA ASP A 152 -1.64 -5.47 28.88
C ASP A 152 -0.77 -4.68 27.89
N ASP A 153 0.05 -3.78 28.43
CA ASP A 153 0.83 -2.82 27.64
C ASP A 153 1.90 -3.51 26.78
N ASP A 154 2.38 -4.68 27.22
CA ASP A 154 3.30 -5.51 26.44
C ASP A 154 2.65 -6.00 25.14
N GLY A 155 1.38 -6.42 25.18
CA GLY A 155 0.64 -6.85 23.98
C GLY A 155 0.52 -5.73 22.95
N LYS A 156 0.21 -4.51 23.39
CA LYS A 156 0.15 -3.33 22.50
C LYS A 156 1.51 -3.00 21.90
N LYS A 157 2.59 -3.13 22.67
CA LYS A 157 3.95 -2.91 22.19
C LYS A 157 4.35 -3.93 21.12
N HIS A 158 4.02 -5.20 21.33
CA HIS A 158 4.24 -6.25 20.33
C HIS A 158 3.42 -6.02 19.07
N ALA A 159 2.13 -5.70 19.19
CA ALA A 159 1.27 -5.37 18.05
C ALA A 159 1.86 -4.21 17.22
N LYS A 160 2.31 -3.15 17.89
CA LYS A 160 2.96 -1.99 17.26
C LYS A 160 4.23 -2.39 16.52
N SER A 161 5.12 -3.15 17.18
CA SER A 161 6.39 -3.60 16.60
C SER A 161 6.19 -4.44 15.33
N HIS A 162 5.24 -5.37 15.38
CA HIS A 162 4.86 -6.19 14.23
C HIS A 162 4.23 -5.36 13.12
N ALA A 163 3.34 -4.41 13.43
CA ALA A 163 2.77 -3.53 12.41
C ALA A 163 3.83 -2.63 11.74
N VAL A 164 4.78 -2.09 12.49
CA VAL A 164 5.92 -1.33 11.94
C VAL A 164 6.73 -2.21 10.99
N SER A 165 7.06 -3.44 11.41
CA SER A 165 7.82 -4.38 10.58
C SER A 165 7.04 -4.76 9.31
N ALA A 166 5.74 -4.99 9.42
CA ALA A 166 4.86 -5.29 8.30
C ALA A 166 4.83 -4.15 7.27
N VAL A 167 4.65 -2.89 7.70
CA VAL A 167 4.60 -1.75 6.76
C VAL A 167 5.95 -1.46 6.11
N VAL A 168 7.06 -1.74 6.79
CA VAL A 168 8.40 -1.58 6.24
C VAL A 168 8.64 -2.62 5.14
N HIS A 169 8.37 -3.90 5.42
CA HIS A 169 8.48 -4.95 4.39
C HIS A 169 7.51 -4.73 3.22
N ALA A 170 6.27 -4.33 3.52
CA ALA A 170 5.30 -3.97 2.48
C ALA A 170 5.79 -2.77 1.64
N GLY A 171 6.39 -1.77 2.27
CA GLY A 171 7.02 -0.65 1.56
C GLY A 171 8.06 -1.11 0.53
N GLN A 172 8.92 -2.06 0.90
CA GLN A 172 9.94 -2.64 0.02
C GLN A 172 9.36 -3.46 -1.14
N LEU A 173 8.15 -3.99 -0.98
CA LEU A 173 7.41 -4.71 -2.02
C LEU A 173 6.74 -3.77 -3.03
N LEU A 174 6.52 -2.50 -2.68
CA LEU A 174 5.89 -1.55 -3.61
C LEU A 174 6.76 -1.32 -4.85
N ARG A 175 6.11 -1.33 -6.01
CA ARG A 175 6.70 -1.06 -7.32
C ARG A 175 5.96 0.12 -7.96
N SER A 176 6.69 1.17 -8.33
CA SER A 176 6.15 2.36 -9.00
C SER A 176 5.91 2.18 -10.50
N GLY A 177 6.42 1.10 -11.09
CA GLY A 177 6.36 0.87 -12.54
C GLY A 177 7.38 1.66 -13.36
N ILE A 178 8.27 2.44 -12.72
CA ILE A 178 9.33 3.20 -13.39
C ILE A 178 10.65 2.44 -13.40
N GLY A 179 11.29 2.37 -14.57
CA GLY A 179 12.64 1.80 -14.77
C GLY A 179 12.88 1.39 -16.22
N THR A 180 14.12 1.03 -16.57
CA THR A 180 14.57 0.71 -17.93
C THR A 180 14.08 -0.66 -18.46
N GLY A 181 12.91 -1.13 -18.04
CA GLY A 181 12.45 -2.48 -18.36
C GLY A 181 10.95 -2.75 -18.22
N GLY A 182 10.09 -1.72 -18.22
CA GLY A 182 8.61 -1.94 -18.21
C GLY A 182 8.12 -2.68 -16.98
N GLY A 183 8.51 -2.23 -15.78
CA GLY A 183 8.17 -2.93 -14.54
C GLY A 183 6.68 -2.83 -14.21
N ARG A 184 6.10 -3.91 -13.65
CA ARG A 184 4.73 -3.89 -13.14
C ARG A 184 4.59 -2.95 -11.96
N ARG A 185 3.62 -2.03 -12.02
CA ARG A 185 3.24 -1.20 -10.87
C ARG A 185 2.37 -2.02 -9.91
N SER A 186 2.57 -1.82 -8.61
CA SER A 186 1.72 -2.45 -7.60
C SER A 186 0.30 -1.91 -7.70
N VAL A 187 -0.71 -2.78 -7.72
CA VAL A 187 -2.12 -2.38 -7.89
C VAL A 187 -2.57 -1.41 -6.80
N PRO A 188 -2.32 -1.67 -5.49
CA PRO A 188 -2.67 -0.72 -4.45
C PRO A 188 -2.04 0.66 -4.69
N LEU A 189 -0.77 0.69 -5.10
CA LEU A 189 -0.04 1.94 -5.33
C LEU A 189 -0.60 2.71 -6.53
N GLY A 190 -0.85 2.03 -7.66
CA GLY A 190 -1.38 2.66 -8.86
C GLY A 190 -2.79 3.22 -8.65
N LEU A 191 -3.64 2.46 -7.95
CA LEU A 191 -4.97 2.95 -7.57
C LEU A 191 -4.88 4.14 -6.62
N ALA A 192 -4.01 4.09 -5.62
CA ALA A 192 -3.83 5.22 -4.71
C ALA A 192 -3.27 6.45 -5.41
N SER A 193 -2.33 6.28 -6.34
CA SER A 193 -1.70 7.39 -7.03
C SER A 193 -2.66 8.14 -7.95
N ALA A 194 -3.54 7.39 -8.63
CA ALA A 194 -4.53 7.96 -9.53
C ALA A 194 -5.79 8.47 -8.81
N LEU A 195 -6.20 7.84 -7.71
CA LEU A 195 -7.52 8.07 -7.13
C LEU A 195 -7.50 8.87 -5.83
N LEU A 196 -6.46 8.78 -4.99
CA LEU A 196 -6.46 9.47 -3.70
C LEU A 196 -6.66 10.98 -3.84
N PRO A 197 -5.93 11.71 -4.70
CA PRO A 197 -6.06 13.17 -4.73
C PRO A 197 -7.43 13.64 -5.22
N ARG A 198 -8.09 12.88 -6.11
CA ARG A 198 -9.36 13.26 -6.75
C ARG A 198 -10.59 12.75 -6.02
N HIS A 199 -10.61 11.47 -5.71
CA HIS A 199 -11.81 10.76 -5.25
C HIS A 199 -11.78 10.48 -3.74
N PHE A 200 -10.60 10.58 -3.12
CA PHE A 200 -10.41 10.29 -1.69
C PHE A 200 -9.49 11.32 -1.02
N PRO A 201 -9.74 12.64 -1.14
CA PRO A 201 -8.78 13.68 -0.72
C PRO A 201 -8.53 13.71 0.80
N HIS A 202 -9.40 13.09 1.59
CA HIS A 202 -9.23 12.91 3.03
C HIS A 202 -8.74 11.50 3.41
N GLY A 203 -8.54 10.64 2.41
CA GLY A 203 -8.08 9.28 2.56
C GLY A 203 -6.59 9.21 2.88
N HIS A 204 -6.23 8.47 3.91
CA HIS A 204 -4.85 8.08 4.13
C HIS A 204 -4.52 6.82 3.31
N ALA A 205 -3.35 6.77 2.67
CA ALA A 205 -2.94 5.66 1.81
C ALA A 205 -3.07 4.28 2.48
N LEU A 206 -2.67 4.14 3.75
CA LEU A 206 -2.88 2.90 4.50
C LEU A 206 -4.35 2.47 4.59
N ASN A 207 -5.28 3.38 4.87
CA ASN A 207 -6.69 3.02 4.99
C ASN A 207 -7.26 2.65 3.61
N PHE A 208 -6.80 3.35 2.58
CA PHE A 208 -7.13 3.03 1.19
C PHE A 208 -6.63 1.63 0.82
N PHE A 209 -5.35 1.31 1.01
CA PHE A 209 -4.78 -0.02 0.76
C PHE A 209 -5.49 -1.11 1.56
N ALA A 210 -5.77 -0.87 2.85
CA ALA A 210 -6.51 -1.80 3.69
C ALA A 210 -7.91 -2.09 3.14
N SER A 211 -8.60 -1.06 2.63
CA SER A 211 -9.95 -1.21 2.08
C SER A 211 -9.98 -2.02 0.77
N LEU A 212 -8.86 -2.08 0.03
CA LEU A 212 -8.74 -2.84 -1.21
C LEU A 212 -8.60 -4.36 -0.99
N LEU A 213 -8.04 -4.80 0.15
CA LEU A 213 -7.67 -6.20 0.36
C LEU A 213 -8.82 -7.18 0.07
N PRO A 214 -10.06 -7.00 0.58
CA PRO A 214 -11.13 -7.94 0.29
C PRO A 214 -11.51 -7.98 -1.20
N GLY A 215 -11.55 -6.82 -1.87
CA GLY A 215 -11.83 -6.75 -3.30
C GLY A 215 -10.75 -7.46 -4.14
N MET A 216 -9.49 -7.33 -3.72
CA MET A 216 -8.37 -8.06 -4.32
C MET A 216 -8.47 -9.56 -4.13
N CYS A 217 -8.81 -10.05 -2.93
CA CYS A 217 -9.00 -11.48 -2.70
C CYS A 217 -10.11 -12.05 -3.60
N VAL A 218 -11.22 -11.32 -3.77
CA VAL A 218 -12.32 -11.73 -4.67
C VAL A 218 -11.85 -11.77 -6.11
N ALA A 219 -11.21 -10.70 -6.60
CA ALA A 219 -10.71 -10.63 -7.97
C ALA A 219 -9.68 -11.74 -8.27
N LEU A 220 -8.80 -12.05 -7.32
CA LEU A 220 -7.82 -13.13 -7.46
C LEU A 220 -8.45 -14.52 -7.43
N SER A 221 -9.53 -14.72 -6.65
CA SER A 221 -10.24 -16.00 -6.63
C SER A 221 -10.79 -16.38 -8.02
N GLY A 222 -11.17 -15.39 -8.83
CA GLY A 222 -11.59 -15.59 -10.23
C GLY A 222 -10.44 -15.93 -11.19
N ARG A 223 -9.20 -15.63 -10.82
CA ARG A 223 -7.98 -15.83 -11.65
C ARG A 223 -7.15 -17.05 -11.22
N ALA A 224 -7.56 -17.75 -10.16
CA ALA A 224 -6.76 -18.69 -9.38
C ALA A 224 -6.24 -19.96 -10.10
N ALA A 225 -6.48 -20.14 -11.40
CA ALA A 225 -5.96 -21.30 -12.13
C ALA A 225 -4.42 -21.38 -12.17
N ASN A 226 -3.68 -20.28 -11.93
CA ASN A 226 -2.23 -20.22 -12.18
C ASN A 226 -1.34 -19.63 -11.05
N ALA A 227 -1.88 -19.27 -9.87
CA ALA A 227 -1.15 -18.44 -8.89
C ALA A 227 -0.70 -19.19 -7.62
N ARG A 228 0.23 -20.16 -7.75
CA ARG A 228 0.77 -20.94 -6.61
C ARG A 228 1.34 -20.08 -5.47
N ALA A 229 1.94 -18.94 -5.79
CA ALA A 229 2.46 -18.01 -4.79
C ALA A 229 1.33 -17.38 -3.95
N VAL A 230 0.21 -17.03 -4.58
CA VAL A 230 -0.98 -16.52 -3.90
C VAL A 230 -1.63 -17.62 -3.05
N GLU A 231 -1.65 -18.86 -3.51
CA GLU A 231 -2.10 -20.01 -2.70
C GLU A 231 -1.23 -20.20 -1.45
N GLY A 232 0.09 -20.05 -1.57
CA GLY A 232 1.01 -20.07 -0.43
C GLY A 232 0.67 -19.00 0.61
N VAL A 233 0.44 -17.76 0.16
CA VAL A 233 0.02 -16.65 1.02
C VAL A 233 -1.36 -16.92 1.65
N ALA A 234 -2.33 -17.38 0.86
CA ALA A 234 -3.67 -17.75 1.34
C ALA A 234 -3.58 -18.82 2.43
N SER A 235 -2.79 -19.87 2.21
CA SER A 235 -2.56 -20.94 3.16
C SER A 235 -1.96 -20.41 4.46
N THR A 236 -0.96 -19.53 4.42
CA THR A 236 -0.37 -18.92 5.62
C THR A 236 -1.40 -18.07 6.39
N ILE A 237 -2.22 -17.28 5.68
CA ILE A 237 -3.22 -16.40 6.29
C ILE A 237 -4.35 -17.18 6.94
N THR A 238 -4.87 -18.21 6.28
CA THR A 238 -6.05 -18.95 6.74
C THR A 238 -5.70 -20.22 7.52
N GLY A 239 -4.42 -20.57 7.65
CA GLY A 239 -3.96 -21.78 8.35
C GLY A 239 -4.14 -23.08 7.56
N GLY A 240 -3.86 -23.09 6.26
CA GLY A 240 -3.95 -24.27 5.39
C GLY A 240 -5.15 -24.27 4.43
N GLY A 241 -5.74 -23.11 4.15
CA GLY A 241 -6.95 -22.98 3.33
C GLY A 241 -6.69 -22.58 1.87
N SER A 242 -7.78 -22.54 1.11
CA SER A 242 -7.78 -22.12 -0.31
C SER A 242 -7.94 -20.60 -0.47
N ILE A 243 -7.83 -20.10 -1.71
CA ILE A 243 -8.11 -18.68 -1.99
C ILE A 243 -9.55 -18.27 -1.66
N SER A 244 -10.52 -19.19 -1.72
CA SER A 244 -11.89 -18.93 -1.29
C SER A 244 -11.97 -18.66 0.22
N ASN A 245 -11.16 -19.38 1.01
CA ASN A 245 -11.06 -19.15 2.45
C ASN A 245 -10.43 -17.78 2.74
N LEU A 246 -9.53 -17.32 1.87
CA LEU A 246 -8.89 -16.00 1.99
C LEU A 246 -9.89 -14.86 1.81
N VAL A 247 -10.86 -15.00 0.88
CA VAL A 247 -11.94 -14.01 0.70
C VAL A 247 -12.76 -13.86 1.97
N GLU A 248 -13.30 -14.96 2.50
CA GLU A 248 -14.10 -14.95 3.72
C GLU A 248 -13.31 -14.43 4.93
N TRP A 249 -12.02 -14.80 5.00
CA TRP A 249 -11.12 -14.30 6.03
C TRP A 249 -10.93 -12.78 5.91
N ALA A 250 -10.66 -12.26 4.71
CA ALA A 250 -10.39 -10.85 4.50
C ALA A 250 -11.61 -9.98 4.82
N GLU A 251 -12.82 -10.43 4.47
CA GLU A 251 -14.07 -9.75 4.84
C GLU A 251 -14.28 -9.73 6.35
N ARG A 252 -14.15 -10.89 7.01
CA ARG A 252 -14.30 -11.00 8.47
C ARG A 252 -13.27 -10.16 9.22
N ALA A 253 -12.00 -10.26 8.81
CA ALA A 253 -10.90 -9.50 9.40
C ALA A 253 -11.10 -7.99 9.21
N SER A 254 -11.50 -7.55 8.02
CA SER A 254 -11.78 -6.13 7.74
C SER A 254 -12.91 -5.60 8.59
N CYS A 255 -14.01 -6.35 8.72
CA CYS A 255 -15.15 -5.97 9.55
C CYS A 255 -14.78 -5.96 11.03
N GLY A 256 -14.10 -6.99 11.54
CA GLY A 256 -13.67 -7.09 12.94
C GLY A 256 -12.67 -5.99 13.34
N ALA A 257 -11.76 -5.63 12.43
CA ALA A 257 -10.83 -4.53 12.61
C ALA A 257 -11.44 -3.14 12.40
N GLY A 258 -12.71 -3.05 11.97
CA GLY A 258 -13.37 -1.78 11.67
C GLY A 258 -12.74 -1.02 10.49
N ILE A 259 -12.15 -1.74 9.52
CA ILE A 259 -11.61 -1.15 8.29
C ILE A 259 -12.76 -0.53 7.49
N PRO A 260 -12.63 0.73 7.05
CA PRO A 260 -13.69 1.39 6.30
C PRO A 260 -13.81 0.75 4.91
N THR A 261 -15.01 0.71 4.36
CA THR A 261 -15.19 0.31 2.95
C THR A 261 -14.63 1.40 2.05
N LEU A 262 -14.19 1.04 0.84
CA LEU A 262 -13.65 2.04 -0.08
C LEU A 262 -14.71 3.10 -0.39
N ALA A 263 -15.96 2.70 -0.61
CA ALA A 263 -17.08 3.62 -0.81
C ALA A 263 -17.26 4.61 0.35
N SER A 264 -17.01 4.20 1.60
CA SER A 264 -17.12 5.11 2.75
C SER A 264 -16.00 6.15 2.84
N LEU A 265 -14.89 5.92 2.15
CA LEU A 265 -13.78 6.88 2.04
C LEU A 265 -13.97 7.87 0.89
N ALA A 266 -14.82 7.53 -0.09
CA ALA A 266 -15.01 8.31 -1.30
C ALA A 266 -15.69 9.65 -1.03
N GLU A 267 -15.24 10.68 -1.73
CA GLU A 267 -15.98 11.92 -1.87
C GLU A 267 -16.95 11.81 -3.06
N GLY A 268 -18.22 12.09 -2.81
CA GLY A 268 -19.27 11.94 -3.83
C GLY A 268 -19.66 10.49 -4.09
N THR A 269 -20.06 10.20 -5.33
CA THR A 269 -20.47 8.87 -5.80
C THR A 269 -19.64 8.51 -7.03
N PRO A 270 -18.34 8.24 -6.85
CA PRO A 270 -17.46 8.00 -7.98
C PRO A 270 -17.80 6.66 -8.65
N ASP A 271 -17.98 6.68 -9.97
CA ASP A 271 -18.23 5.50 -10.77
C ASP A 271 -16.92 4.84 -11.23
N VAL A 272 -16.96 3.51 -11.38
CA VAL A 272 -15.79 2.71 -11.78
C VAL A 272 -15.22 3.17 -13.15
N PRO A 273 -16.03 3.43 -14.20
CA PRO A 273 -15.51 3.94 -15.46
C PRO A 273 -14.70 5.23 -15.33
N SER A 274 -15.18 6.21 -14.56
CA SER A 274 -14.44 7.46 -14.30
C SER A 274 -13.12 7.21 -13.56
N MET A 275 -13.13 6.36 -12.53
CA MET A 275 -11.90 6.00 -11.80
C MET A 275 -10.89 5.30 -12.70
N MET A 276 -11.34 4.36 -13.54
CA MET A 276 -10.47 3.63 -14.44
C MET A 276 -9.89 4.53 -15.54
N GLY A 277 -10.64 5.51 -16.03
CA GLY A 277 -10.11 6.54 -16.95
C GLY A 277 -8.97 7.35 -16.33
N ASN A 278 -9.07 7.71 -15.04
CA ASN A 278 -7.98 8.38 -14.33
C ASN A 278 -6.77 7.47 -14.10
N PHE A 279 -7.03 6.19 -13.80
CA PHE A 279 -5.96 5.18 -13.63
C PHE A 279 -5.19 4.97 -14.93
N ASP A 280 -5.88 4.83 -16.06
CA ASP A 280 -5.29 4.66 -17.39
C ASP A 280 -4.49 5.89 -17.83
N ALA A 281 -5.04 7.10 -17.63
CA ALA A 281 -4.31 8.33 -17.88
C ALA A 281 -3.00 8.38 -17.07
N ASN A 282 -3.05 7.97 -15.80
CA ASN A 282 -1.87 7.91 -14.95
C ASN A 282 -0.88 6.82 -15.40
N ALA A 283 -1.36 5.64 -15.81
CA ALA A 283 -0.55 4.56 -16.34
C ALA A 283 0.24 4.96 -17.59
N ALA A 284 -0.47 5.58 -18.54
CA ALA A 284 0.09 6.07 -19.79
C ALA A 284 1.20 7.10 -19.54
N LEU A 285 1.01 8.00 -18.57
CA LEU A 285 2.04 8.97 -18.16
C LEU A 285 3.31 8.29 -17.62
N LEU A 286 3.17 7.14 -16.98
CA LEU A 286 4.30 6.40 -16.39
C LEU A 286 4.99 5.44 -17.35
N ASN A 287 4.42 5.19 -18.54
CA ASN A 287 4.83 4.12 -19.46
C ASN A 287 5.01 2.77 -18.74
N CYS A 288 4.18 2.47 -17.73
CA CYS A 288 4.28 1.25 -16.94
C CYS A 288 3.37 0.15 -17.48
N GLU A 289 3.84 -1.10 -17.40
CA GLU A 289 2.97 -2.26 -17.58
C GLU A 289 2.12 -2.39 -16.31
N ASP A 290 0.88 -1.89 -16.32
CA ASP A 290 0.03 -2.10 -15.15
C ASP A 290 -0.38 -3.56 -15.01
N ALA A 291 -0.86 -3.91 -13.81
CA ALA A 291 -1.62 -5.14 -13.67
C ALA A 291 -2.77 -5.15 -14.69
N ASP A 292 -3.14 -6.34 -15.13
CA ASP A 292 -4.26 -6.58 -16.04
C ASP A 292 -5.44 -5.63 -15.75
N TYR A 293 -5.82 -4.82 -16.73
CA TYR A 293 -6.83 -3.78 -16.59
C TYR A 293 -8.15 -4.36 -16.08
N GLU A 294 -8.53 -5.55 -16.57
CA GLU A 294 -9.72 -6.27 -16.11
C GLU A 294 -9.63 -6.61 -14.61
N PHE A 295 -8.42 -6.95 -14.14
CA PHE A 295 -8.20 -7.21 -12.72
C PHE A 295 -8.30 -5.94 -11.88
N VAL A 296 -7.71 -4.84 -12.32
CA VAL A 296 -7.78 -3.55 -11.60
C VAL A 296 -9.23 -3.06 -11.51
N GLU A 297 -9.98 -3.15 -12.61
CA GLU A 297 -11.40 -2.80 -12.67
C GLU A 297 -12.22 -3.68 -11.71
N GLU A 298 -12.00 -5.00 -11.72
CA GLU A 298 -12.69 -5.92 -10.82
C GLU A 298 -12.36 -5.62 -9.35
N VAL A 299 -11.09 -5.32 -9.03
CA VAL A 299 -10.68 -4.91 -7.66
C VAL A 299 -11.45 -3.67 -7.21
N LEU A 300 -11.57 -2.65 -8.07
CA LEU A 300 -12.33 -1.43 -7.75
C LEU A 300 -13.81 -1.73 -7.58
N HIS A 301 -14.41 -2.46 -8.51
CA HIS A 301 -15.83 -2.81 -8.47
C HIS A 301 -16.18 -3.54 -7.17
N ARG A 302 -15.36 -4.54 -6.78
CA ARG A 302 -15.56 -5.30 -5.54
C ARG A 302 -15.31 -4.48 -4.29
N SER A 303 -14.31 -3.60 -4.31
CA SER A 303 -13.97 -2.76 -3.15
C SER A 303 -15.02 -1.67 -2.89
N LEU A 304 -15.67 -1.16 -3.94
CA LEU A 304 -16.75 -0.16 -3.84
C LEU A 304 -18.11 -0.76 -3.49
N SER A 305 -18.37 -2.01 -3.86
CA SER A 305 -19.68 -2.66 -3.68
C SER A 305 -19.89 -3.32 -2.30
N ARG A 306 -18.93 -3.19 -1.39
CA ARG A 306 -18.92 -3.82 -0.06
C ARG A 306 -19.50 -2.91 1.01
#